data_AF-A0AA37B2U0-F1
#
_entry.id   AF-A0AA37B2U0-F1
#
_cell.length_a   1.000
_cell.length_b   1.000
_cell.length_c   1.000
_cell.angle_alpha   90.00
_cell.angle_beta   90.00
_cell.angle_gamma   90.00
#
_symmetry.space_group_name_H-M   'P 1'
#
loop_
_entity.id
_entity.type
_entity.pdbx_description
1 polymer ?
#
loop_
_entity_poly.entity_id
_entity_poly.type
_entity_poly.pdbx_seq_one_letter_code
_entity_poly.pdbx_strand_id
1 'polypeptide(L)'
;MKLALMGISGAGKDYLTEHLCAVHDFTRLSFSDQLKELATNIYPWLERDYPPLVKEAPLDLSTSQNERITISPRKIWLHLNHLREIENLIFIRMLDSKFKAGKYSNVVISDLRTNEEFAWCRNNDFKIIYLQPFKSIYQEYDFDNEIEMNKPHADYVFENKFDGVDSFELFFVNEVRNEI
;
A
#
# COMPACT_ATOMS: atom_id res chain seq x y z
N MET A 1 -7.35 16.11 5.31
CA MET A 1 -7.74 15.42 4.06
C MET A 1 -7.48 13.91 4.17
N LYS A 2 -8.30 13.06 3.53
CA LYS A 2 -8.13 11.60 3.53
C LYS A 2 -8.06 11.09 2.10
N LEU A 3 -6.93 10.52 1.70
CA LEU A 3 -6.70 10.01 0.35
C LEU A 3 -6.33 8.52 0.37
N ALA A 4 -6.73 7.78 -0.66
CA ALA A 4 -6.24 6.43 -0.89
C ALA A 4 -5.75 6.31 -2.33
N LEU A 5 -4.55 5.77 -2.51
CA LEU A 5 -3.95 5.53 -3.81
C LEU A 5 -4.19 4.07 -4.22
N MET A 6 -4.83 3.90 -5.37
CA MET A 6 -5.12 2.61 -5.99
C MET A 6 -4.40 2.52 -7.32
N GLY A 7 -3.94 1.34 -7.70
CA GLY A 7 -3.30 1.12 -8.99
C GLY A 7 -2.41 -0.11 -8.97
N ILE A 8 -2.09 -0.64 -10.15
CA ILE A 8 -1.28 -1.85 -10.28
C ILE A 8 0.17 -1.65 -9.81
N SER A 9 0.93 -2.74 -9.69
CA SER A 9 2.35 -2.68 -9.36
C SER A 9 3.12 -1.81 -10.36
N GLY A 10 4.00 -0.93 -9.87
CA GLY A 10 4.77 -0.01 -10.70
C GLY A 10 4.01 1.19 -11.28
N ALA A 11 2.76 1.44 -10.88
CA ALA A 11 2.03 2.65 -11.27
C ALA A 11 2.61 3.97 -10.68
N GLY A 12 3.69 3.90 -9.90
CA GLY A 12 4.32 5.05 -9.25
C GLY A 12 3.73 5.45 -7.90
N LYS A 13 2.88 4.60 -7.29
CA LYS A 13 2.21 4.87 -6.00
C LYS A 13 3.19 5.26 -4.89
N ASP A 14 4.28 4.52 -4.74
CA ASP A 14 5.26 4.77 -3.68
C ASP A 14 5.89 6.17 -3.85
N TYR A 15 6.32 6.49 -5.06
CA TYR A 15 6.91 7.78 -5.39
C TYR A 15 5.95 8.97 -5.17
N LEU A 16 4.68 8.84 -5.58
CA LEU A 16 3.69 9.90 -5.36
C LEU A 16 3.24 9.99 -3.89
N THR A 17 3.24 8.87 -3.15
CA THR A 17 3.01 8.87 -1.70
C THR A 17 4.10 9.65 -0.98
N GLU A 18 5.38 9.41 -1.34
CA GLU A 18 6.52 10.15 -0.77
C GLU A 18 6.38 11.66 -1.02
N HIS A 19 5.99 12.05 -2.24
CA HIS A 19 5.73 13.46 -2.57
C HIS A 19 4.61 14.07 -1.71
N LEU A 20 3.46 13.39 -1.59
CA LEU A 20 2.35 13.83 -0.73
C LEU A 20 2.80 14.00 0.73
N CYS A 21 3.63 13.10 1.24
CA CYS A 21 4.13 13.18 2.60
C CYS A 21 5.11 14.35 2.77
N ALA A 22 6.04 14.52 1.83
CA ALA A 22 7.10 15.52 1.93
C ALA A 22 6.61 16.95 1.68
N VAL A 23 5.66 17.15 0.77
CA VAL A 23 5.22 18.48 0.30
C VAL A 23 3.87 18.90 0.88
N HIS A 24 2.96 17.95 1.10
CA HIS A 24 1.58 18.22 1.54
C HIS A 24 1.27 17.72 2.96
N ASP A 25 2.31 17.35 3.71
CA ASP A 25 2.25 16.99 5.13
C ASP A 25 1.28 15.82 5.41
N PHE A 26 1.19 14.90 4.46
CA PHE A 26 0.41 13.68 4.62
C PHE A 26 1.12 12.68 5.53
N THR A 27 0.34 12.03 6.39
CA THR A 27 0.79 10.81 7.07
C THR A 27 0.46 9.59 6.22
N ARG A 28 1.48 8.84 5.81
CA ARG A 28 1.29 7.56 5.13
C ARG A 28 0.79 6.50 6.11
N LEU A 29 -0.26 5.79 5.69
CA LEU A 29 -0.74 4.55 6.26
C LEU A 29 -0.80 3.46 5.18
N SER A 30 -0.76 2.20 5.60
CA SER A 30 -0.75 1.07 4.68
C SER A 30 -1.34 -0.19 5.32
N PHE A 31 -2.08 -0.95 4.50
CA PHE A 31 -2.60 -2.27 4.90
C PHE A 31 -1.47 -3.28 5.00
N SER A 32 -0.53 -3.30 4.05
CA SER A 32 0.61 -4.21 4.07
C SER A 32 1.59 -3.93 5.22
N ASP A 33 1.64 -2.71 5.75
CA ASP A 33 2.42 -2.42 6.96
C ASP A 33 1.89 -3.16 8.20
N GLN A 34 0.59 -3.49 8.25
CA GLN A 34 0.01 -4.28 9.34
C GLN A 34 0.47 -5.74 9.26
N LEU A 35 0.53 -6.29 8.04
CA LEU A 35 1.11 -7.60 7.77
C LEU A 35 2.59 -7.65 8.19
N LYS A 36 3.38 -6.65 7.81
CA LYS A 36 4.81 -6.58 8.16
C LYS A 36 5.06 -6.44 9.66
N GLU A 37 4.25 -5.64 10.35
CA GLU A 37 4.32 -5.53 11.80
C GLU A 37 4.00 -6.87 12.49
N LEU A 38 2.92 -7.53 12.08
CA LEU A 38 2.59 -8.87 12.60
C LEU A 38 3.72 -9.87 12.32
N ALA A 39 4.27 -9.84 11.11
CA ALA A 39 5.38 -10.71 10.72
C ALA A 39 6.62 -10.50 11.60
N THR A 40 6.93 -9.25 11.94
CA THR A 40 8.06 -8.90 12.84
C THR A 40 7.79 -9.36 14.27
N ASN A 41 6.53 -9.33 14.72
CA ASN A 41 6.17 -9.83 16.05
C ASN A 41 6.29 -11.37 16.14
N ILE A 42 5.94 -12.09 15.06
CA ILE A 42 6.08 -13.55 14.98
C ILE A 42 7.55 -13.94 14.79
N TYR A 43 8.26 -13.22 13.93
CA TYR A 43 9.65 -13.45 13.54
C TYR A 43 10.49 -12.19 13.84
N PRO A 44 11.02 -12.02 15.06
CA PRO A 44 11.78 -10.82 15.44
C PRO A 44 13.05 -10.55 14.62
N TRP A 45 13.53 -11.56 13.88
CA TRP A 45 14.66 -11.45 12.96
C TRP A 45 14.26 -10.98 11.55
N LEU A 46 12.97 -10.88 11.25
CA LEU A 46 12.46 -10.38 9.98
C LEU A 46 12.28 -8.87 10.08
N GLU A 47 13.01 -8.12 9.25
CA GLU A 47 12.87 -6.66 9.22
C GLU A 47 11.52 -6.26 8.60
N ARG A 48 10.99 -5.10 9.01
CA ARG A 48 9.73 -4.58 8.47
C ARG A 48 9.87 -4.14 7.01
N ASP A 49 11.02 -3.57 6.67
CA ASP A 49 11.30 -3.02 5.35
C ASP A 49 12.66 -3.49 4.85
N TYR A 50 12.68 -3.89 3.59
CA TYR A 50 13.86 -4.33 2.87
C TYR A 50 13.92 -3.58 1.53
N PRO A 51 15.12 -3.23 1.04
CA PRO A 51 15.28 -2.71 -0.31
C PRO A 51 14.66 -3.66 -1.36
N PRO A 52 14.17 -3.15 -2.50
CA PRO A 52 13.41 -3.95 -3.47
C PRO A 52 14.09 -5.23 -3.94
N LEU A 53 15.41 -5.23 -4.18
CA LEU A 53 16.15 -6.43 -4.59
C LEU A 53 16.43 -7.38 -3.43
N VAL A 54 16.63 -6.84 -2.23
CA VAL A 54 16.96 -7.61 -1.03
C VAL A 54 15.76 -8.41 -0.54
N LYS A 55 14.55 -7.82 -0.59
CA LYS A 55 13.33 -8.47 -0.12
C LYS A 55 12.91 -9.69 -0.94
N GLU A 56 13.37 -9.77 -2.19
CA GLU A 56 13.11 -10.88 -3.10
C GLU A 56 14.15 -12.00 -2.97
N ALA A 57 15.35 -11.69 -2.45
CA ALA A 57 16.43 -12.65 -2.30
C ALA A 57 16.19 -13.63 -1.14
N PRO A 58 16.61 -14.91 -1.29
CA PRO A 58 16.69 -15.87 -0.18
C PRO A 58 17.45 -15.30 1.02
N LEU A 59 16.94 -15.53 2.22
CA LEU A 59 17.68 -15.27 3.45
C LEU A 59 18.81 -16.30 3.63
N ASP A 60 19.78 -15.99 4.47
CA ASP A 60 20.74 -16.97 4.99
C ASP A 60 20.90 -16.74 6.50
N LEU A 61 19.86 -17.11 7.25
CA LEU A 61 19.79 -16.91 8.69
C LEU A 61 19.80 -18.25 9.41
N SER A 62 20.47 -18.30 10.56
CA SER A 62 20.38 -19.42 11.51
C SER A 62 19.75 -18.94 12.80
N THR A 63 18.70 -19.62 13.25
CA THR A 63 18.02 -19.32 14.51
C THR A 63 18.85 -19.80 15.71
N SER A 64 18.47 -19.38 16.92
CA SER A 64 19.05 -19.89 18.17
C SER A 64 18.89 -21.41 18.36
N GLN A 65 17.99 -22.04 17.60
CA GLN A 65 17.70 -23.48 17.63
C GLN A 65 18.45 -24.22 16.50
N ASN A 66 19.39 -23.58 15.82
CA ASN A 66 20.13 -24.10 14.66
C ASN A 66 19.23 -24.45 13.45
N GLU A 67 18.05 -23.84 13.33
CA GLU A 67 17.24 -23.93 12.11
C GLU A 67 17.78 -22.93 11.07
N ARG A 68 17.93 -23.38 9.82
CA ARG A 68 18.35 -22.52 8.70
C ARG A 68 17.15 -22.02 7.92
N ILE A 69 17.05 -20.70 7.77
CA ILE A 69 15.98 -20.03 7.04
C ILE A 69 16.54 -19.51 5.72
N THR A 70 16.00 -20.02 4.61
CA THR A 70 16.42 -19.65 3.24
C THR A 70 15.31 -19.03 2.40
N ILE A 71 14.12 -18.88 2.97
CA ILE A 71 12.98 -18.26 2.29
C ILE A 71 13.15 -16.72 2.26
N SER A 72 12.74 -16.06 1.18
CA SER A 72 12.86 -14.60 1.08
C SER A 72 11.83 -13.86 1.95
N PRO A 73 12.12 -12.62 2.41
CA PRO A 73 11.16 -11.80 3.15
C PRO A 73 9.81 -11.66 2.44
N ARG A 74 9.83 -11.41 1.12
CA ARG A 74 8.63 -11.30 0.29
C ARG A 74 7.77 -12.55 0.39
N LYS A 75 8.39 -13.74 0.29
CA LYS A 75 7.66 -15.00 0.34
C LYS A 75 7.11 -15.30 1.74
N ILE A 76 7.83 -14.93 2.80
CA ILE A 76 7.30 -15.01 4.17
C ILE A 76 6.04 -14.14 4.32
N TRP A 77 6.08 -12.88 3.88
CA TRP A 77 4.91 -12.00 3.94
C TRP A 77 3.74 -12.52 3.11
N LEU A 78 3.99 -13.06 1.91
CA LEU A 78 2.95 -13.69 1.09
C LEU A 78 2.31 -14.89 1.81
N HIS A 79 3.10 -15.74 2.47
CA HIS A 79 2.55 -16.84 3.29
C HIS A 79 1.70 -16.31 4.45
N LEU A 80 2.17 -15.29 5.16
CA LEU A 80 1.40 -14.68 6.26
C LEU A 80 0.15 -13.94 5.78
N ASN A 81 0.08 -13.52 4.52
CA ASN A 81 -1.14 -12.94 3.95
C ASN A 81 -2.31 -13.94 3.92
N HIS A 82 -2.05 -15.26 3.97
CA HIS A 82 -3.08 -16.30 4.09
C HIS A 82 -3.84 -16.26 5.42
N LEU A 83 -3.42 -15.46 6.41
CA LEU A 83 -4.23 -15.18 7.60
C LEU A 83 -5.63 -14.63 7.26
N ARG A 84 -5.80 -14.04 6.07
CA ARG A 84 -7.10 -13.63 5.53
C ARG A 84 -8.06 -14.80 5.28
N GLU A 85 -7.58 -16.03 5.16
CA GLU A 85 -8.44 -17.22 5.07
C GLU A 85 -9.16 -17.52 6.39
N ILE A 86 -8.59 -17.10 7.52
CA ILE A 86 -9.20 -17.22 8.86
C ILE A 86 -10.05 -16.00 9.16
N GLU A 87 -9.47 -14.80 8.97
CA GLU A 87 -10.14 -13.52 9.18
C GLU A 87 -9.81 -12.57 8.03
N ASN A 88 -10.69 -12.52 7.02
CA ASN A 88 -10.47 -11.74 5.78
C ASN A 88 -10.11 -10.26 6.05
N LEU A 89 -10.69 -9.69 7.11
CA LEU A 89 -10.54 -8.28 7.47
C LEU A 89 -9.39 -8.02 8.45
N ILE A 90 -8.54 -8.99 8.79
CA ILE A 90 -7.52 -8.86 9.85
C ILE A 90 -6.66 -7.60 9.71
N PHE A 91 -6.10 -7.35 8.52
CA PHE A 91 -5.22 -6.19 8.30
C PHE A 91 -6.01 -4.87 8.24
N ILE A 92 -7.27 -4.91 7.81
CA ILE A 92 -8.18 -3.75 7.87
C ILE A 92 -8.49 -3.42 9.32
N ARG A 93 -8.85 -4.41 10.15
CA ARG A 93 -9.12 -4.24 11.58
C ARG A 93 -7.89 -3.69 12.33
N MET A 94 -6.70 -4.21 12.03
CA MET A 94 -5.45 -3.72 12.61
C MET A 94 -5.19 -2.27 12.22
N LEU A 95 -5.34 -1.92 10.93
CA LEU A 95 -5.17 -0.56 10.46
C LEU A 95 -6.21 0.38 11.07
N ASP A 96 -7.49 -0.01 11.09
CA ASP A 96 -8.61 0.75 11.64
C ASP A 96 -8.38 1.10 13.11
N SER A 97 -7.87 0.15 13.89
CA SER A 97 -7.50 0.37 15.29
C SER A 97 -6.42 1.45 15.43
N LYS A 98 -5.39 1.42 14.58
CA LYS A 98 -4.35 2.46 14.55
C LYS A 98 -4.87 3.80 14.07
N PHE A 99 -5.68 3.78 13.01
CA PHE A 99 -6.28 4.96 12.42
C PHE A 99 -7.14 5.73 13.44
N LYS A 100 -7.96 5.02 14.22
CA LYS A 100 -8.79 5.60 15.28
C LYS A 100 -8.01 6.10 16.48
N ALA A 101 -6.87 5.47 16.80
CA ALA A 101 -6.01 5.90 17.90
C ALA A 101 -5.15 7.13 17.53
N GLY A 102 -4.83 7.30 16.25
CA GLY A 102 -4.03 8.41 15.76
C GLY A 102 -4.81 9.72 15.59
N LYS A 103 -4.08 10.84 15.59
CA LYS A 103 -4.59 12.16 15.19
C LYS A 103 -3.88 12.57 13.92
N TYR A 104 -4.60 12.59 12.80
CA TYR A 104 -4.04 12.91 11.48
C TYR A 104 -4.76 14.11 10.89
N SER A 105 -4.01 15.13 10.48
CA SER A 105 -4.55 16.27 9.71
C SER A 105 -4.80 15.84 8.26
N ASN A 106 -3.77 15.25 7.64
CA ASN A 106 -3.79 14.67 6.30
C ASN A 106 -3.30 13.23 6.36
N VAL A 107 -4.00 12.32 5.70
CA VAL A 107 -3.69 10.89 5.70
C VAL A 107 -3.81 10.30 4.30
N VAL A 108 -2.85 9.47 3.92
CA VAL A 108 -2.85 8.76 2.65
C VAL A 108 -2.69 7.26 2.87
N ILE A 109 -3.60 6.46 2.32
CA ILE A 109 -3.45 5.01 2.19
C ILE A 109 -2.67 4.72 0.92
N SER A 110 -1.48 4.15 1.03
CA SER A 110 -0.56 4.01 -0.11
C SER A 110 -0.78 2.79 -1.01
N ASP A 111 -1.49 1.77 -0.50
CA ASP A 111 -1.51 0.42 -1.09
C ASP A 111 -2.91 -0.20 -1.10
N LEU A 112 -3.92 0.55 -1.56
CA LEU A 112 -5.27 0.03 -1.76
C LEU A 112 -5.28 -1.03 -2.88
N ARG A 113 -5.72 -2.26 -2.58
CA ARG A 113 -5.75 -3.36 -3.55
C ARG A 113 -7.04 -4.18 -3.55
N THR A 114 -7.64 -4.45 -2.39
CA THR A 114 -8.80 -5.35 -2.31
C THR A 114 -10.14 -4.61 -2.24
N ASN A 115 -11.23 -5.32 -2.55
CA ASN A 115 -12.61 -4.85 -2.45
C ASN A 115 -12.97 -4.42 -1.02
N GLU A 116 -12.53 -5.18 -0.02
CA GLU A 116 -12.77 -4.85 1.39
C GLU A 116 -11.99 -3.63 1.83
N GLU A 117 -10.75 -3.47 1.36
CA GLU A 117 -9.94 -2.28 1.60
C GLU A 117 -10.59 -1.05 0.94
N PHE A 118 -11.14 -1.22 -0.26
CA PHE A 118 -11.84 -0.16 -1.00
C PHE A 118 -13.10 0.27 -0.25
N ALA A 119 -13.92 -0.70 0.15
CA ALA A 119 -15.11 -0.46 0.94
C ALA A 119 -14.79 0.23 2.27
N TRP A 120 -13.72 -0.20 2.97
CA TRP A 120 -13.28 0.45 4.20
C TRP A 120 -12.86 1.90 3.96
N CYS A 121 -12.11 2.18 2.89
CA CYS A 121 -11.73 3.55 2.52
C CYS A 121 -12.96 4.43 2.28
N ARG A 122 -13.93 3.96 1.48
CA ARG A 122 -15.19 4.69 1.22
C ARG A 122 -15.99 4.95 2.49
N ASN A 123 -16.12 3.94 3.35
CA ASN A 123 -16.85 4.05 4.63
C ASN A 123 -16.16 4.98 5.65
N ASN A 124 -14.90 5.33 5.43
CA ASN A 124 -14.13 6.25 6.27
C ASN A 124 -13.83 7.59 5.57
N ASP A 125 -14.59 7.92 4.53
CA ASP A 125 -14.53 9.19 3.78
C ASP A 125 -13.18 9.45 3.10
N PHE A 126 -12.46 8.40 2.71
CA PHE A 126 -11.29 8.56 1.86
C PHE A 126 -11.71 8.85 0.42
N LYS A 127 -11.08 9.85 -0.20
CA LYS A 127 -11.11 10.05 -1.65
C LYS A 127 -10.10 9.12 -2.31
N ILE A 128 -10.54 8.39 -3.32
CA ILE A 128 -9.73 7.36 -3.97
C ILE A 128 -9.20 7.90 -5.29
N ILE A 129 -7.87 7.91 -5.43
CA ILE A 129 -7.17 8.26 -6.66
C ILE A 129 -6.68 6.96 -7.30
N TYR A 130 -7.19 6.65 -8.48
CA TYR A 130 -6.65 5.58 -9.31
C TYR A 130 -5.48 6.10 -10.15
N LEU A 131 -4.30 5.51 -9.96
CA LEU A 131 -3.11 5.78 -10.76
C LEU A 131 -3.10 4.84 -11.96
N GLN A 132 -3.34 5.40 -13.13
CA GLN A 132 -3.24 4.70 -14.40
C GLN A 132 -1.84 4.90 -14.98
N PRO A 133 -0.98 3.86 -15.04
CA PRO A 133 0.31 4.00 -15.68
C PRO A 133 0.16 4.16 -17.20
N PHE A 134 0.86 5.13 -17.80
CA PHE A 134 0.87 5.32 -19.26
C PHE A 134 1.44 4.11 -20.03
N LYS A 135 2.32 3.36 -19.35
CA LYS A 135 2.93 2.12 -19.86
C LYS A 135 2.96 1.08 -18.75
N SER A 136 2.60 -0.17 -19.05
CA SER A 136 2.78 -1.26 -18.09
C SER A 136 4.26 -1.55 -17.90
N ILE A 137 4.73 -1.47 -16.66
CA ILE A 137 6.15 -1.68 -16.29
C ILE A 137 6.38 -3.08 -15.73
N TYR A 138 5.35 -3.71 -15.14
CA TYR A 138 5.46 -5.00 -14.47
C TYR A 138 4.43 -6.01 -15.00
N GLN A 139 4.66 -7.29 -14.72
CA GLN A 139 3.69 -8.35 -14.96
C GLN A 139 2.42 -8.13 -14.13
N GLU A 140 1.26 -8.45 -14.73
CA GLU A 140 -0.02 -8.52 -14.03
C GLU A 140 0.05 -9.59 -12.93
N TYR A 141 -0.43 -9.24 -11.75
CA TYR A 141 -0.58 -10.18 -10.63
C TYR A 141 -2.07 -10.51 -10.43
N ASP A 142 -2.37 -11.71 -9.92
CA ASP A 142 -3.77 -12.13 -9.69
C ASP A 142 -4.57 -11.18 -8.77
N PHE A 143 -3.88 -10.46 -7.87
CA PHE A 143 -4.49 -9.45 -7.00
C PHE A 143 -4.79 -8.11 -7.70
N ASP A 144 -4.41 -7.93 -8.97
CA ASP A 144 -4.74 -6.74 -9.75
C ASP A 144 -6.20 -6.79 -10.29
N ASN A 145 -6.85 -7.95 -10.28
CA ASN A 145 -8.24 -8.10 -10.72
C ASN A 145 -9.21 -7.19 -9.96
N GLU A 146 -9.06 -7.08 -8.64
CA GLU A 146 -9.93 -6.24 -7.83
C GLU A 146 -9.64 -4.74 -8.04
N ILE A 147 -8.42 -4.37 -8.37
CA ILE A 147 -8.08 -3.00 -8.79
C ILE A 147 -8.81 -2.67 -10.09
N GLU A 148 -8.80 -3.58 -11.07
CA GLU A 148 -9.49 -3.39 -12.35
C GLU A 148 -11.02 -3.33 -12.20
N MET A 149 -11.58 -4.08 -11.26
CA MET A 149 -13.00 -3.98 -10.91
C MET A 149 -13.35 -2.65 -10.24
N ASN A 150 -12.48 -2.14 -9.38
CA ASN A 150 -12.75 -0.94 -8.58
C ASN A 150 -12.36 0.37 -9.30
N LYS A 151 -11.48 0.36 -10.30
CA LYS A 151 -11.04 1.59 -11.00
C LYS A 151 -12.18 2.47 -11.53
N PRO A 152 -13.33 1.95 -12.04
CA PRO A 152 -14.41 2.81 -12.52
C PRO A 152 -15.15 3.54 -11.38
N HIS A 153 -14.90 3.14 -10.13
CA HIS A 153 -15.50 3.70 -8.92
C HIS A 153 -14.56 4.63 -8.14
N ALA A 154 -13.34 4.86 -8.64
CA ALA A 154 -12.43 5.84 -8.05
C ALA A 154 -13.02 7.26 -8.16
N ASP A 155 -12.72 8.11 -7.19
CA ASP A 155 -13.16 9.52 -7.22
C ASP A 155 -12.37 10.31 -8.27
N TYR A 156 -11.09 9.98 -8.44
CA TYR A 156 -10.22 10.60 -9.43
C TYR A 156 -9.38 9.57 -10.17
N VAL A 157 -9.00 9.89 -11.39
CA VAL A 157 -8.07 9.10 -12.20
C VAL A 157 -6.90 9.99 -12.60
N PHE A 158 -5.68 9.56 -12.26
CA PHE A 158 -4.46 10.21 -12.68
C PHE A 158 -3.67 9.33 -13.63
N GLU A 159 -3.42 9.81 -14.85
CA GLU A 159 -2.55 9.15 -15.80
C GLU A 159 -1.08 9.48 -15.49
N ASN A 160 -0.32 8.51 -15.00
CA ASN A 160 1.09 8.69 -14.68
C ASN A 160 1.96 8.45 -15.93
N LYS A 161 2.53 9.54 -16.46
CA LYS A 161 3.42 9.56 -17.63
C LYS A 161 4.89 9.32 -17.28
N PHE A 162 5.22 9.15 -15.99
CA PHE A 162 6.58 9.00 -15.48
C PHE A 162 7.49 10.20 -15.80
N ASP A 163 6.93 11.40 -15.79
CA ASP A 163 7.59 12.69 -16.05
C ASP A 163 8.00 13.42 -14.75
N GLY A 164 8.09 12.68 -13.63
CA GLY A 164 8.41 13.23 -12.32
C GLY A 164 7.15 13.44 -11.47
N VAL A 165 7.13 14.49 -10.66
CA VAL A 165 5.99 14.84 -9.78
C VAL A 165 5.16 16.00 -10.30
N ASP A 166 5.65 16.78 -11.27
CA ASP A 166 5.04 18.05 -11.67
C ASP A 166 3.61 17.87 -12.21
N SER A 167 3.40 16.90 -13.09
CA SER A 167 2.07 16.57 -13.62
C SER A 167 1.11 16.11 -12.52
N PHE A 168 1.61 15.34 -11.54
CA PHE A 168 0.80 14.93 -10.40
C PHE A 168 0.49 16.09 -9.47
N GLU A 169 1.43 17.00 -9.23
CA GLU A 169 1.23 18.18 -8.39
C GLU A 169 0.15 19.09 -8.97
N LEU A 170 0.20 19.35 -10.28
CA LEU A 170 -0.82 20.14 -10.98
C LEU A 170 -2.20 19.50 -10.86
N PHE A 171 -2.30 18.18 -11.11
CA PHE A 171 -3.53 17.43 -10.92
C PHE A 171 -4.03 17.52 -9.48
N PHE A 172 -3.15 17.28 -8.50
CA PHE A 172 -3.50 17.25 -7.09
C PHE A 172 -4.01 18.62 -6.61
N VAL A 173 -3.31 19.70 -6.94
CA VAL A 173 -3.69 21.05 -6.52
C VAL A 173 -4.98 21.50 -7.20
N ASN A 174 -5.14 21.25 -8.50
CA ASN A 174 -6.26 21.79 -9.25
C ASN A 174 -7.55 21.00 -9.07
N GLU A 175 -7.46 19.67 -9.00
CA GLU A 175 -8.63 18.78 -9.05
C GLU A 175 -8.95 18.15 -7.70
N VAL A 176 -7.94 17.75 -6.93
CA VAL A 176 -8.18 17.02 -5.67
C VAL A 176 -8.27 17.97 -4.48
N ARG A 177 -7.35 18.93 -4.37
CA ARG A 177 -7.23 19.79 -3.19
C ARG A 177 -8.30 20.89 -3.13
N ASN A 178 -8.75 21.38 -4.28
CA ASN A 178 -9.76 22.45 -4.33
C ASN A 178 -11.18 21.97 -4.00
N GLU A 179 -11.43 20.66 -4.02
CA GLU A 179 -12.75 20.07 -3.79
C GLU A 179 -12.96 19.58 -2.34
N ILE A 180 -11.96 19.73 -1.46
CA ILE A 180 -11.95 19.18 -0.08
C ILE A 180 -11.52 20.26 0.91
#